data_AF-A0A258FH14-F1
#
_entry.id   AF-A0A258FH14-F1
#
_cell.length_a   1.000
_cell.length_b   1.000
_cell.length_c   1.000
_cell.angle_alpha   90.00
_cell.angle_beta   90.00
_cell.angle_gamma   90.00
#
_symmetry.space_group_name_H-M   'P 1'
#
loop_
_entity.id
_entity.type
_entity.pdbx_description
1 polymer ?
#
loop_
_entity_poly.entity_id
_entity_poly.type
_entity_poly.pdbx_seq_one_letter_code
_entity_poly.pdbx_strand_id
1 'polypeptide(L)'
;MFLAYVPRRLIAPAIGLTSFLALMVVAVDLPANWEEVAFAGCWISVVAISLSVHLPNPPNGLTVLAIAANAGVWVGLVVAAAGRPLDLLFALPLMIAAIPAIYILRTPVRLGVKIMASWLAAVAILAGSLPFTPTAGYEPDHMQ
;
A
#
# COMPACT_ATOMS: atom_id res chain seq x y z
N MET A 1 -6.50 -5.25 0.06
CA MET A 1 -6.51 -6.70 -0.26
C MET A 1 -6.15 -7.60 0.91
N PHE A 2 -5.14 -7.28 1.71
CA PHE A 2 -4.76 -8.06 2.89
C PHE A 2 -5.81 -8.08 4.03
N LEU A 3 -6.59 -7.00 4.16
CA LEU A 3 -7.75 -6.90 5.06
C LEU A 3 -8.73 -8.08 4.95
N ALA A 4 -8.71 -8.81 3.83
CA ALA A 4 -9.73 -9.80 3.53
C ALA A 4 -9.54 -11.17 4.20
N TYR A 5 -8.38 -11.46 4.78
CA TYR A 5 -8.17 -12.61 5.66
C TYR A 5 -8.16 -12.22 7.16
N VAL A 6 -8.41 -10.95 7.47
CA VAL A 6 -8.30 -10.42 8.84
C VAL A 6 -9.50 -10.91 9.69
N PRO A 7 -9.25 -11.49 10.88
CA PRO A 7 -10.31 -11.75 11.86
C PRO A 7 -11.09 -10.46 12.12
N ARG A 8 -12.44 -10.47 12.11
CA ARG A 8 -13.26 -9.25 12.22
C ARG A 8 -12.86 -8.32 13.36
N ARG A 9 -12.45 -8.89 14.50
CA ARG A 9 -11.93 -8.17 15.68
C ARG A 9 -10.68 -7.34 15.43
N LEU A 10 -9.92 -7.64 14.38
CA LEU A 10 -8.67 -6.98 14.03
C LEU A 10 -8.81 -5.95 12.89
N ILE A 11 -9.99 -5.81 12.29
CA ILE A 11 -10.21 -4.81 11.21
C ILE A 11 -10.07 -3.40 11.77
N ALA A 12 -10.81 -3.07 12.84
CA ALA A 12 -10.75 -1.76 13.48
C ALA A 12 -9.33 -1.39 13.97
N PRO A 13 -8.60 -2.26 14.71
CA PRO A 13 -7.24 -1.93 15.13
C PRO A 13 -6.24 -1.87 13.96
N ALA A 14 -6.42 -2.66 12.89
CA ALA A 14 -5.59 -2.54 11.70
C ALA A 14 -5.79 -1.19 11.00
N ILE A 15 -7.05 -0.77 10.79
CA ILE A 15 -7.36 0.54 10.21
C ILE A 15 -6.83 1.67 11.11
N GLY A 16 -7.06 1.57 12.43
CA GLY A 16 -6.57 2.53 13.40
C GLY A 16 -5.05 2.65 13.37
N LEU A 17 -4.33 1.52 13.33
CA LEU A 17 -2.88 1.48 13.27
C LEU A 17 -2.33 2.06 11.97
N THR A 18 -2.92 1.70 10.83
CA THR A 18 -2.51 2.24 9.52
C THR A 18 -2.70 3.75 9.48
N SER A 19 -3.88 4.26 9.89
CA SER A 19 -4.15 5.71 9.91
C SER A 19 -3.25 6.44 10.90
N PHE A 20 -3.03 5.88 12.09
CA PHE A 20 -2.18 6.48 13.12
C PHE A 20 -0.73 6.60 12.65
N LEU A 21 -0.16 5.53 12.08
CA LEU A 21 1.22 5.59 11.58
C LEU A 21 1.37 6.47 10.35
N ALA A 22 0.37 6.49 9.45
CA ALA A 22 0.39 7.40 8.31
C ALA A 22 0.42 8.86 8.77
N LEU A 23 -0.42 9.23 9.76
CA LEU A 23 -0.43 10.57 10.35
C LEU A 23 0.88 10.90 11.06
N MET A 24 1.42 9.96 11.84
CA MET A 24 2.69 10.16 12.55
C MET A 24 3.85 10.40 11.59
N VAL A 25 3.92 9.65 10.48
CA VAL A 25 4.98 9.82 9.49
C VAL A 25 4.80 11.11 8.70
N VAL A 26 3.57 11.49 8.33
CA VAL A 26 3.30 12.79 7.67
C VAL A 26 3.67 13.98 8.55
N ALA A 27 3.58 13.84 9.87
CA ALA A 27 3.99 14.87 10.81
C ALA A 27 5.52 15.01 10.93
N VAL A 28 6.31 14.09 10.37
CA VAL A 28 7.77 14.20 10.31
C VAL A 28 8.14 14.91 9.01
N ASP A 29 8.83 16.05 9.12
CA ASP A 29 9.41 16.72 7.96
C ASP A 29 10.42 15.78 7.27
N LEU A 30 10.05 15.26 6.11
CA LEU A 30 10.89 14.37 5.33
C LEU A 30 11.88 15.19 4.50
N PRO A 31 13.18 14.84 4.50
CA PRO A 31 14.14 15.45 3.58
C PRO A 31 13.76 15.16 2.11
N ALA A 32 13.90 16.14 1.22
CA ALA A 32 13.47 16.02 -0.19
C ALA A 32 14.10 14.84 -0.94
N ASN A 33 15.31 14.41 -0.56
CA ASN A 33 16.00 13.26 -1.17
C ASN A 33 15.40 11.90 -0.79
N TRP A 34 14.36 11.85 0.05
CA TRP A 34 13.66 10.61 0.41
C TRP A 34 12.50 10.28 -0.53
N GLU A 35 12.14 11.16 -1.46
CA GLU A 35 10.99 10.96 -2.34
C GLU A 35 11.09 9.64 -3.13
N GLU A 36 12.22 9.39 -3.80
CA GLU A 36 12.44 8.17 -4.58
C GLU A 36 12.37 6.91 -3.71
N VAL A 37 12.93 6.97 -2.50
CA VAL A 37 12.93 5.85 -1.54
C VAL A 37 11.52 5.59 -1.02
N ALA A 38 10.77 6.65 -0.72
CA ALA A 38 9.38 6.58 -0.28
C ALA A 38 8.49 5.94 -1.36
N PHE A 39 8.63 6.38 -2.62
CA PHE A 39 7.90 5.82 -3.75
C PHE A 39 8.28 4.35 -4.02
N ALA A 40 9.58 4.03 -4.09
CA ALA A 40 10.03 2.66 -4.33
C ALA A 40 9.56 1.70 -3.22
N GLY A 41 9.72 2.10 -1.96
CA GLY A 41 9.28 1.31 -0.83
C GLY A 41 7.76 1.16 -0.75
N CYS A 42 7.00 2.18 -1.16
CA CYS A 42 5.55 2.08 -1.29
C CYS A 42 5.13 1.02 -2.31
N TRP A 43 5.78 0.98 -3.48
CA TRP A 43 5.51 -0.05 -4.48
C TRP A 43 5.87 -1.46 -3.96
N ILE A 44 7.02 -1.62 -3.30
CA ILE A 44 7.40 -2.90 -2.66
C ILE A 44 6.35 -3.32 -1.63
N SER A 45 5.86 -2.37 -0.82
CA SER A 45 4.79 -2.59 0.15
C SER A 45 3.51 -3.07 -0.53
N VAL A 46 3.09 -2.44 -1.63
CA VAL A 46 1.92 -2.85 -2.42
C VAL A 46 2.10 -4.27 -2.98
N VAL A 47 3.29 -4.62 -3.49
CA VAL A 47 3.59 -5.98 -3.95
C VAL A 47 3.45 -6.99 -2.82
N ALA A 48 4.09 -6.73 -1.67
CA ALA A 48 4.03 -7.62 -0.51
C ALA A 48 2.59 -7.84 -0.02
N ILE A 49 1.82 -6.75 0.09
CA ILE A 49 0.41 -6.78 0.49
C ILE A 49 -0.45 -7.51 -0.54
N SER A 50 -0.16 -7.38 -1.84
CA SER A 50 -0.92 -8.07 -2.89
C SER A 50 -0.62 -9.56 -2.89
N LEU A 51 0.65 -9.95 -2.80
CA LEU A 51 1.08 -11.34 -2.75
C LEU A 51 0.59 -12.08 -1.50
N SER A 52 0.39 -11.38 -0.39
CA SER A 52 -0.16 -11.97 0.84
C SER A 52 -1.54 -12.65 0.63
N VAL A 53 -2.31 -12.27 -0.40
CA VAL A 53 -3.60 -12.89 -0.74
C VAL A 53 -3.44 -14.34 -1.23
N HIS A 54 -2.26 -14.69 -1.73
CA HIS A 54 -1.91 -16.02 -2.23
C HIS A 54 -1.37 -16.95 -1.15
N LEU A 55 -1.21 -16.48 0.09
CA LEU A 55 -0.78 -17.33 1.20
C LEU A 55 -1.78 -18.49 1.40
N PRO A 56 -1.29 -19.73 1.60
CA PRO A 56 -2.15 -20.90 1.74
C PRO A 56 -2.95 -20.87 3.05
N ASN A 57 -2.37 -20.26 4.10
CA ASN A 57 -2.96 -20.17 5.44
C ASN A 57 -3.31 -18.72 5.77
N PRO A 58 -4.38 -18.48 6.56
CA PRO A 58 -4.70 -17.14 7.03
C PRO A 58 -3.57 -16.61 7.93
N PRO A 59 -3.15 -15.35 7.77
CA PRO A 59 -2.11 -14.74 8.60
C PRO A 59 -2.57 -14.67 10.06
N ASN A 60 -1.61 -14.84 10.99
CA ASN A 60 -1.89 -14.64 12.40
C ASN A 60 -2.15 -13.14 12.71
N GLY A 61 -2.71 -12.84 13.88
CA GLY A 61 -3.07 -11.46 14.23
C GLY A 61 -1.89 -10.49 14.25
N LEU A 62 -0.70 -10.96 14.58
CA LEU A 62 0.51 -10.13 14.62
C LEU A 62 1.01 -9.77 13.22
N THR A 63 1.01 -10.73 12.29
CA THR A 63 1.27 -10.50 10.87
C THR A 63 0.26 -9.51 10.30
N VAL A 64 -0.99 -9.56 10.77
CA VAL A 64 -2.01 -8.59 10.36
C VAL A 64 -1.65 -7.16 10.75
N LEU A 65 -1.27 -6.97 12.01
CA LEU A 65 -0.88 -5.66 12.52
C LEU A 65 0.44 -5.18 11.90
N ALA A 66 1.40 -6.07 11.67
CA ALA A 66 2.67 -5.74 11.03
C ALA A 66 2.46 -5.23 9.59
N ILE A 67 1.58 -5.89 8.82
CA ILE A 67 1.27 -5.45 7.45
C ILE A 67 0.47 -4.15 7.46
N ALA A 68 -0.47 -3.98 8.40
CA ALA A 68 -1.18 -2.72 8.59
C ALA A 68 -0.23 -1.57 8.96
N ALA A 69 0.77 -1.85 9.79
CA ALA A 69 1.78 -0.89 10.17
C ALA A 69 2.66 -0.50 8.98
N ASN A 70 3.14 -1.49 8.23
CA ASN A 70 3.92 -1.30 7.00
C ASN A 70 3.14 -0.43 5.99
N ALA A 71 1.86 -0.72 5.74
CA ALA A 71 1.02 0.11 4.90
C ALA A 71 0.94 1.56 5.39
N GLY A 72 0.74 1.77 6.71
CA GLY A 72 0.65 3.11 7.29
C GLY A 72 1.92 3.91 7.12
N VAL A 73 3.07 3.30 7.39
CA VAL A 73 4.39 3.94 7.24
C VAL A 73 4.63 4.37 5.80
N TRP A 74 4.46 3.47 4.83
CA TRP A 74 4.74 3.80 3.42
C TRP A 74 3.75 4.80 2.81
N VAL A 75 2.46 4.72 3.18
CA VAL A 75 1.48 5.74 2.77
C VAL A 75 1.86 7.10 3.36
N GLY A 76 2.23 7.12 4.64
CA GLY A 76 2.67 8.35 5.29
C GLY A 76 3.92 8.94 4.64
N LEU A 77 4.91 8.11 4.31
CA LEU A 77 6.14 8.54 3.64
C LEU A 77 5.85 9.17 2.27
N VAL A 78 4.99 8.55 1.46
CA VAL A 78 4.62 9.08 0.14
C VAL A 78 3.86 10.40 0.25
N VAL A 79 2.90 10.50 1.18
CA VAL A 79 2.15 11.74 1.39
C VAL A 79 3.06 12.86 1.92
N ALA A 80 4.00 12.54 2.82
CA ALA A 80 4.99 13.48 3.32
C ALA A 80 5.90 13.97 2.19
N ALA A 81 6.44 13.05 1.37
CA ALA A 81 7.30 13.38 0.25
C ALA A 81 6.59 14.22 -0.83
N ALA A 82 5.30 13.96 -1.08
CA ALA A 82 4.50 14.73 -2.04
C ALA A 82 4.17 16.17 -1.56
N GLY A 83 4.45 16.52 -0.31
CA GLY A 83 4.21 17.86 0.25
C GLY A 83 2.74 18.25 0.36
N ARG A 84 1.81 17.29 0.20
CA ARG A 84 0.37 17.51 0.17
C ARG A 84 -0.33 16.69 1.25
N PRO A 85 -0.34 17.15 2.51
CA PRO A 85 -0.91 16.38 3.62
C PRO A 85 -2.42 16.11 3.47
N LEU A 86 -3.12 16.94 2.68
CA LEU A 86 -4.53 16.74 2.34
C LEU A 86 -4.76 15.52 1.45
N ASP A 87 -3.73 14.98 0.77
CA ASP A 87 -3.84 13.77 -0.04
C ASP A 87 -4.21 12.54 0.81
N LEU A 88 -3.96 12.61 2.12
CA LEU A 88 -4.36 11.59 3.09
C LEU A 88 -5.89 11.48 3.23
N LEU A 89 -6.63 12.58 3.04
CA LEU A 89 -8.10 12.58 3.02
C LEU A 89 -8.66 11.86 1.79
N PHE A 90 -7.93 11.84 0.67
CA PHE A 90 -8.32 11.09 -0.52
C PHE A 90 -7.89 9.62 -0.46
N ALA A 91 -6.80 9.31 0.27
CA ALA A 91 -6.35 7.95 0.50
C ALA A 91 -7.24 7.16 1.47
N LEU A 92 -7.83 7.82 2.47
CA LEU A 92 -8.70 7.21 3.49
C LEU A 92 -9.94 6.50 2.90
N PRO A 93 -10.73 7.10 1.99
CA PRO A 93 -11.85 6.43 1.31
C PRO A 93 -11.44 5.18 0.54
N LEU A 94 -10.27 5.19 -0.10
CA LEU A 94 -9.73 4.04 -0.83
C LEU A 94 -9.38 2.88 0.11
N MET A 95 -8.90 3.18 1.33
CA MET A 95 -8.72 2.17 2.37
C MET A 95 -10.06 1.58 2.84
N ILE A 96 -11.10 2.41 2.97
CA ILE A 96 -12.46 1.96 3.31
C ILE A 96 -13.04 1.09 2.18
N ALA A 97 -12.78 1.42 0.92
CA ALA A 97 -13.18 0.61 -0.24
C ALA A 97 -12.48 -0.76 -0.29
N ALA A 98 -11.43 -1.00 0.50
CA ALA A 98 -10.84 -2.32 0.68
C ALA A 98 -11.61 -3.21 1.67
N ILE A 99 -12.58 -2.67 2.43
CA ILE A 99 -13.42 -3.41 3.40
C ILE A 99 -14.43 -4.36 2.72
N PRO A 100 -15.12 -3.99 1.61
CA PRO A 100 -15.94 -4.93 0.84
C PRO A 100 -15.18 -6.18 0.39
N ALA A 101 -13.89 -6.05 0.04
CA ALA A 101 -13.06 -7.19 -0.37
C ALA A 101 -12.96 -8.28 0.72
N ILE A 102 -13.15 -7.91 1.99
CA ILE A 102 -13.18 -8.83 3.15
C ILE A 102 -14.37 -9.77 3.10
N TYR A 103 -15.52 -9.26 2.66
CA TYR A 103 -16.75 -10.04 2.58
C TYR A 103 -16.76 -10.91 1.32
N ILE A 104 -16.10 -10.47 0.25
CA ILE A 104 -16.07 -11.16 -1.06
C ILE A 104 -15.18 -12.41 -1.03
N LEU A 105 -14.08 -12.45 -0.26
CA LEU A 105 -13.20 -13.64 -0.20
C LEU A 105 -13.85 -14.91 0.39
N ARG A 106 -15.01 -14.80 1.03
CA ARG A 106 -15.79 -15.95 1.55
C ARG A 106 -16.82 -16.49 0.55
N THR A 107 -16.89 -15.90 -0.63
CA THR A 107 -17.79 -16.30 -1.72
C THR A 107 -16.99 -17.01 -2.83
N PRO A 108 -17.65 -17.73 -3.76
CA PRO A 108 -17.01 -18.30 -4.95
C PRO A 108 -16.22 -17.27 -5.80
N VAL A 109 -16.38 -15.97 -5.55
CA VAL A 109 -15.65 -14.86 -6.18
C VAL A 109 -14.20 -14.73 -5.66
N ARG A 110 -13.73 -15.63 -4.78
CA ARG A 110 -12.34 -15.69 -4.29
C ARG A 110 -11.29 -15.68 -5.42
N LEU A 111 -11.61 -16.27 -6.57
CA LEU A 111 -10.74 -16.25 -7.75
C LEU A 111 -10.52 -14.82 -8.27
N GLY A 112 -11.58 -14.01 -8.35
CA GLY A 112 -11.51 -12.63 -8.83
C GLY A 112 -10.59 -11.76 -7.96
N VAL A 113 -10.62 -11.94 -6.64
CA VAL A 113 -9.71 -11.23 -5.72
C VAL A 113 -8.25 -11.64 -5.94
N LYS A 114 -7.97 -12.92 -6.20
CA LYS A 114 -6.61 -13.38 -6.53
C LYS A 114 -6.12 -12.83 -7.87
N ILE A 115 -6.98 -12.82 -8.89
CA ILE A 115 -6.65 -12.23 -10.20
C ILE A 115 -6.32 -10.75 -10.04
N MET A 116 -7.17 -10.00 -9.34
CA MET A 116 -6.94 -8.58 -9.12
C MET A 116 -5.68 -8.33 -8.27
N ALA A 117 -5.37 -9.22 -7.31
CA ALA A 117 -4.14 -9.13 -6.52
C ALA A 117 -2.89 -9.40 -7.37
N SER A 118 -2.94 -10.40 -8.24
CA SER A 118 -1.85 -10.68 -9.19
C SER A 118 -1.65 -9.53 -10.18
N TRP A 119 -2.75 -8.95 -10.68
CA TRP A 119 -2.71 -7.78 -11.54
C TRP A 119 -2.10 -6.58 -10.81
N LEU A 120 -2.54 -6.29 -9.58
CA LEU A 120 -2.00 -5.18 -8.79
C LEU A 120 -0.51 -5.38 -8.46
N ALA A 121 -0.09 -6.61 -8.16
CA ALA A 121 1.32 -6.94 -7.98
C ALA A 121 2.14 -6.69 -9.26
N ALA A 122 1.62 -7.10 -10.43
CA ALA A 122 2.30 -6.86 -11.71
C ALA A 122 2.41 -5.36 -12.02
N VAL A 123 1.33 -4.59 -11.83
CA VAL A 123 1.35 -3.12 -12.00
C VAL A 123 2.33 -2.48 -11.04
N ALA A 124 2.37 -2.94 -9.78
CA ALA A 124 3.28 -2.39 -8.77
C ALA A 124 4.75 -2.70 -9.07
N ILE A 125 5.07 -3.91 -9.54
CA ILE A 125 6.41 -4.26 -10.00
C ILE A 125 6.79 -3.40 -11.21
N LEU A 126 5.90 -3.25 -12.19
CA LEU A 126 6.13 -2.43 -13.36
C LEU A 126 6.40 -0.98 -12.98
N ALA A 127 5.50 -0.36 -12.21
CA ALA A 127 5.60 1.02 -11.78
C ALA A 127 6.84 1.27 -10.90
N GLY A 128 7.16 0.34 -9.99
CA GLY A 128 8.38 0.40 -9.18
C GLY A 128 9.67 0.20 -9.99
N SER A 129 9.60 -0.45 -11.16
CA SER A 129 10.76 -0.64 -12.03
C SER A 129 11.03 0.54 -12.98
N LEU A 130 10.04 1.41 -13.22
CA LEU A 130 10.16 2.54 -14.16
C LEU A 130 11.35 3.46 -13.88
N PRO A 131 11.67 3.84 -12.63
CA PRO A 131 12.82 4.69 -12.34
C PRO A 131 14.17 4.05 -12.72
N PHE A 132 14.21 2.71 -12.82
CA PHE A 132 15.43 1.95 -13.13
C PHE A 132 15.53 1.56 -14.60
N THR A 133 14.47 1.75 -15.38
CA THR A 133 14.49 1.49 -16.82
C THR A 133 14.96 2.75 -17.55
N PRO A 134 16.10 2.71 -18.26
CA PRO A 134 16.52 3.84 -19.08
C PRO A 134 15.49 4.05 -20.21
N THR A 135 14.72 5.13 -20.12
CA THR A 135 13.85 5.59 -21.21
C THR A 135 14.70 6.19 -22.31
N ALA A 136 14.96 5.41 -23.36
CA ALA A 136 15.68 5.88 -24.53
C ALA A 136 14.94 7.08 -25.15
N GLY A 137 15.56 8.27 -25.09
CA GLY A 137 15.07 9.49 -25.74
C GLY A 137 14.24 10.44 -24.86
N TYR A 138 14.12 10.20 -23.55
CA TYR A 138 13.52 11.17 -22.62
C TYR A 138 14.61 11.77 -21.73
N GLU A 139 15.15 12.91 -22.14
CA GLU A 139 15.95 13.76 -21.26
C GLU A 139 14.96 14.45 -20.30
N PRO A 140 15.11 14.31 -18.97
CA PRO A 140 14.16 14.92 -18.06
C PRO A 140 14.31 16.45 -18.10
N ASP A 141 13.40 17.12 -18.81
CA ASP A 141 13.28 18.59 -18.93
C ASP A 141 13.12 19.33 -17.57
N HIS A 142 13.02 18.59 -16.47
CA HIS A 142 12.80 19.07 -15.10
C HIS A 142 14.10 19.14 -14.27
N MET A 143 15.25 18.87 -14.87
CA MET A 143 16.58 19.07 -14.24
C MET A 143 17.23 20.44 -14.58
N GLN A 144 16.46 21.40 -15.09
CA GLN A 144 16.90 22.79 -15.30
C GLN A 144 16.26 23.75 -14.28
#